data_AF-A0A1G8WS73-F1
#
_entry.id   AF-A0A1G8WS73-F1
#
_cell.length_a   1.000
_cell.length_b   1.000
_cell.length_c   1.000
_cell.angle_alpha   90.00
_cell.angle_beta   90.00
_cell.angle_gamma   90.00
#
_symmetry.space_group_name_H-M   'P 1'
#
loop_
_entity.id
_entity.type
_entity.pdbx_description
1 polymer ?
#
loop_
_entity_poly.entity_id
_entity_poly.type
_entity_poly.pdbx_seq_one_letter_code
_entity_poly.pdbx_strand_id
1 'polypeptide(L)'
;MTRLKITETHSWTVRALRKQERKVKDVTLRQHMAIRLVMEGYLGKEVATMLNLHRQSVSTYISTFNEGVLDLVLERKFPPGKEPYLNEQ
;
A
#
# COMPACT_ATOMS: atom_id res chain seq x y z
N MET A 1 -16.13 6.08 -11.72
CA MET A 1 -15.17 5.45 -10.79
C MET A 1 -15.71 5.58 -9.38
N THR A 2 -15.88 4.46 -8.69
CA THR A 2 -16.26 4.44 -7.27
C THR A 2 -15.15 5.03 -6.41
N ARG A 3 -15.53 5.78 -5.37
CA ARG A 3 -14.56 6.39 -4.44
C ARG A 3 -13.91 5.28 -3.61
N LEU A 4 -12.57 5.20 -3.64
CA LEU A 4 -11.82 4.33 -2.72
C LEU A 4 -12.10 4.77 -1.28
N LYS A 5 -12.42 3.81 -0.42
CA LYS A 5 -12.65 4.03 1.01
C LYS A 5 -11.93 2.93 1.78
N ILE A 6 -11.28 3.32 2.87
CA ILE A 6 -10.82 2.40 3.89
C ILE A 6 -12.05 2.03 4.72
N THR A 7 -12.39 0.74 4.78
CA THR A 7 -13.55 0.23 5.53
C THR A 7 -13.15 -0.38 6.86
N GLU A 8 -11.97 -0.98 6.90
CA GLU A 8 -11.40 -1.63 8.08
C GLU A 8 -10.00 -1.05 8.31
N THR A 9 -9.69 -0.66 9.53
CA THR A 9 -8.40 -0.01 9.84
C THR A 9 -7.39 -0.97 10.46
N HIS A 10 -7.82 -2.17 10.88
CA HIS A 10 -6.93 -3.21 11.43
C HIS A 10 -5.97 -2.68 12.52
N SER A 11 -6.47 -1.81 13.40
CA SER A 11 -5.70 -1.11 14.44
C SER A 11 -4.58 -0.17 13.93
N TRP A 12 -4.51 0.07 12.62
CA TRP A 12 -3.63 1.08 12.04
C TRP A 12 -4.24 2.46 12.15
N THR A 13 -3.42 3.39 12.65
CA THR A 13 -3.73 4.81 12.63
C THR A 13 -2.79 5.52 11.66
N VAL A 14 -3.22 6.67 11.14
CA VAL A 14 -2.37 7.56 10.33
C VAL A 14 -1.02 7.83 11.01
N ARG A 15 -1.02 7.99 12.34
CA ARG A 15 0.20 8.21 13.14
C ARG A 15 1.11 6.98 13.16
N ALA A 16 0.54 5.79 13.30
CA ALA A 16 1.31 4.53 13.25
C ALA A 16 1.93 4.32 11.87
N LEU A 17 1.18 4.59 10.79
CA LEU A 17 1.68 4.52 9.41
C LEU A 17 2.86 5.50 9.21
N ARG A 18 2.75 6.75 9.64
CA ARG A 18 3.87 7.72 9.55
C ARG A 18 5.12 7.29 10.32
N LYS A 19 4.95 6.60 11.45
CA LYS A 19 6.09 6.05 12.21
C LYS A 19 6.76 4.90 11.45
N GLN A 20 5.96 4.09 10.75
CA GLN A 20 6.44 2.98 9.94
C GLN A 20 7.11 3.46 8.65
N GLU A 21 6.55 4.46 7.97
CA GLU A 21 7.13 5.10 6.78
C GLU A 21 8.57 5.59 7.03
N ARG A 22 8.89 6.09 8.23
CA ARG A 22 10.26 6.52 8.58
C ARG A 22 11.28 5.38 8.67
N LYS A 23 10.83 4.14 8.82
CA LYS A 23 11.69 2.95 8.96
C LYS A 23 11.87 2.19 7.65
N VAL A 24 11.03 2.46 6.65
CA VAL A 24 10.87 1.66 5.44
C VAL A 24 11.41 2.44 4.23
N LYS A 25 11.98 1.74 3.24
CA LYS A 25 12.54 2.35 2.02
C LYS A 25 11.78 1.93 0.75
N ASP A 26 11.99 2.66 -0.34
CA ASP A 26 11.61 2.30 -1.71
C ASP A 26 10.10 2.04 -1.96
N VAL A 27 9.76 0.87 -2.51
CA VAL A 27 8.41 0.54 -3.01
C VAL A 27 7.42 0.39 -1.86
N THR A 28 7.86 -0.22 -0.77
CA THR A 28 7.04 -0.43 0.43
C THR A 28 6.69 0.90 1.09
N LEU A 29 7.56 1.91 1.03
CA LEU A 29 7.23 3.27 1.46
C LEU A 29 6.04 3.84 0.66
N ARG A 30 6.04 3.71 -0.68
CA ARG A 30 4.93 4.19 -1.51
C ARG A 30 3.61 3.47 -1.22
N GLN A 31 3.66 2.18 -0.90
CA GLN A 31 2.47 1.42 -0.47
C GLN A 31 1.89 1.96 0.85
N HIS A 32 2.73 2.20 1.86
CA HIS A 32 2.31 2.79 3.13
C HIS A 32 1.71 4.18 2.95
N MET A 33 2.37 5.03 2.15
CA MET A 33 1.89 6.38 1.86
C MET A 33 0.55 6.36 1.13
N ALA A 34 0.32 5.41 0.22
CA ALA A 34 -0.94 5.31 -0.51
C ALA A 34 -2.12 5.04 0.44
N ILE A 35 -1.97 4.08 1.36
CA ILE A 35 -2.98 3.74 2.37
C ILE A 35 -3.21 4.94 3.30
N ARG A 36 -2.12 5.53 3.81
CA ARG A 36 -2.18 6.70 4.69
C ARG A 36 -2.93 7.86 4.05
N LEU A 37 -2.62 8.20 2.80
CA LEU A 37 -3.25 9.33 2.12
C LEU A 37 -4.74 9.07 1.87
N VAL A 38 -5.14 7.84 1.51
CA VAL A 38 -6.57 7.52 1.40
C VAL A 38 -7.27 7.59 2.77
N MET A 39 -6.61 7.16 3.85
CA MET A 39 -7.12 7.35 5.23
C MET A 39 -7.24 8.83 5.62
N GLU A 40 -6.30 9.68 5.20
CA GLU A 40 -6.34 11.14 5.40
C GLU A 40 -7.43 11.83 4.53
N GLY A 41 -8.08 11.09 3.63
CA GLY A 41 -9.25 11.53 2.87
C GLY A 41 -8.97 11.90 1.41
N TYR A 42 -7.73 11.76 0.95
CA TYR A 42 -7.35 12.03 -0.44
C TYR A 42 -8.02 11.07 -1.42
N LEU A 43 -8.31 11.55 -2.63
CA LEU A 43 -8.88 10.71 -3.67
C LEU A 43 -7.80 9.80 -4.25
N GLY A 44 -8.14 8.55 -4.59
CA GLY A 44 -7.20 7.61 -5.21
C GLY A 44 -6.49 8.15 -6.46
N LYS A 45 -7.16 9.01 -7.24
CA LYS A 45 -6.54 9.70 -8.39
C LYS A 45 -5.44 10.68 -7.98
N GLU A 46 -5.62 11.38 -6.86
CA GLU A 46 -4.66 12.36 -6.33
C GLU A 46 -3.47 11.61 -5.73
N VAL A 47 -3.75 10.54 -4.98
CA VAL A 47 -2.73 9.63 -4.43
C VAL A 47 -1.87 9.02 -5.53
N ALA A 48 -2.49 8.54 -6.61
CA ALA A 48 -1.76 8.00 -7.77
C ALA A 48 -0.79 9.03 -8.36
N THR A 49 -1.25 10.27 -8.56
CA THR A 49 -0.41 11.36 -9.07
C THR A 49 0.70 11.73 -8.08
N MET A 50 0.40 11.89 -6.80
CA MET A 50 1.36 12.28 -5.76
C MET A 50 2.48 11.26 -5.57
N LEU A 51 2.18 9.97 -5.70
CA LEU A 51 3.15 8.89 -5.48
C LEU A 51 3.76 8.36 -6.77
N ASN A 52 3.43 8.95 -7.93
CA ASN A 52 3.80 8.47 -9.25
C ASN A 52 3.48 6.96 -9.44
N LEU A 53 2.26 6.57 -9.05
CA LEU A 53 1.75 5.21 -9.12
C LEU A 53 0.64 5.11 -10.18
N HIS A 54 0.48 3.92 -10.76
CA HIS A 54 -0.68 3.65 -11.58
C HIS A 54 -1.95 3.60 -10.71
N ARG A 55 -3.08 4.09 -11.25
CA ARG A 55 -4.37 4.12 -10.53
C ARG A 55 -4.81 2.74 -10.05
N GLN A 56 -4.55 1.71 -10.86
CA GLN A 56 -4.86 0.33 -10.49
C GLN A 56 -4.05 -0.13 -9.28
N SER A 57 -2.78 0.25 -9.17
CA SER A 57 -1.93 -0.10 -8.02
C SER A 57 -2.50 0.46 -6.73
N VAL A 58 -2.92 1.73 -6.73
CA VAL A 58 -3.58 2.34 -5.56
C VAL A 58 -4.86 1.60 -5.21
N SER A 59 -5.68 1.25 -6.20
CA SER A 59 -6.90 0.45 -5.96
C SER A 59 -6.57 -0.89 -5.32
N THR A 60 -5.59 -1.62 -5.85
CA THR A 60 -5.16 -2.91 -5.31
C THR A 60 -4.68 -2.77 -3.86
N TYR A 61 -3.86 -1.78 -3.54
CA TYR A 61 -3.38 -1.58 -2.17
C TYR A 61 -4.51 -1.33 -1.18
N ILE A 62 -5.51 -0.55 -1.55
CA ILE A 62 -6.67 -0.27 -0.69
C ILE A 62 -7.58 -1.50 -0.56
N SER A 63 -7.84 -2.22 -1.65
CA SER A 63 -8.62 -3.47 -1.59
C SER A 63 -7.94 -4.51 -0.70
N THR A 64 -6.64 -4.77 -0.90
CA THR A 64 -5.88 -5.72 -0.09
C THR A 64 -5.79 -5.29 1.37
N PHE A 65 -5.67 -3.99 1.65
CA PHE A 65 -5.70 -3.46 3.01
C PHE A 65 -7.08 -3.55 3.67
N ASN A 66 -8.17 -3.50 2.92
CA ASN A 66 -9.51 -3.69 3.49
C ASN A 66 -9.82 -5.18 3.74
N GLU A 67 -9.19 -6.08 3.00
CA GLU A 67 -9.34 -7.54 3.15
C GLU A 67 -8.51 -8.09 4.32
N GLY A 68 -7.46 -7.38 4.75
CA GLY A 68 -6.69 -7.76 5.92
C GLY A 68 -5.55 -6.79 6.25
N VAL A 69 -4.60 -7.25 7.07
CA VAL A 69 -3.58 -6.35 7.64
C VAL A 69 -2.60 -5.80 6.61
N LEU A 70 -1.90 -4.72 6.98
CA LEU A 70 -0.87 -4.07 6.18
C LEU A 70 0.16 -5.03 5.58
N ASP A 71 0.51 -6.11 6.30
CA ASP A 71 1.46 -7.12 5.81
C ASP A 71 1.00 -7.79 4.51
N LEU A 72 -0.31 -7.97 4.28
CA LEU A 72 -0.82 -8.53 3.03
C LEU A 72 -0.55 -7.63 1.81
N VAL A 73 -0.49 -6.31 2.02
CA VAL A 73 -0.13 -5.35 0.97
C VAL A 73 1.37 -5.41 0.67
N LEU A 74 2.17 -5.73 1.69
CA LEU A 74 3.62 -5.79 1.62
C LEU A 74 4.14 -7.16 1.16
N GLU A 75 3.34 -8.21 1.34
CA GLU A 75 3.67 -9.56 0.90
C GLU A 75 3.81 -9.62 -0.63
N ARG A 76 5.06 -9.73 -1.08
CA ARG A 76 5.36 -10.06 -2.46
C ARG A 76 5.17 -11.56 -2.66
N LYS A 77 3.96 -11.95 -3.09
CA LYS A 77 3.69 -13.36 -3.45
C LYS A 77 4.41 -13.72 -4.74
N PHE A 78 5.47 -14.51 -4.63
CA PHE A 78 6.06 -15.20 -5.77
C PHE A 78 5.23 -16.44 -6.07
N PRO A 79 4.94 -16.73 -7.36
CA PRO A 79 4.28 -17.98 -7.70
C PRO A 79 5.14 -19.17 -7.23
N PRO A 80 4.54 -20.22 -6.65
CA PRO A 80 5.28 -21.37 -6.16
C PRO A 80 6.11 -21.99 -7.30
N GLY A 81 7.39 -22.26 -7.04
CA GLY A 81 8.32 -22.82 -8.02
C GLY A 81 9.01 -21.79 -8.94
N LYS A 82 8.81 -20.49 -8.74
CA LYS A 82 9.61 -19.45 -9.41
C LYS A 82 10.40 -18.65 -8.39
N GLU A 83 11.67 -18.99 -8.25
CA GLU A 83 12.62 -18.17 -7.50
C GLU A 83 12.78 -16.80 -8.18
N PRO A 84 13.03 -15.73 -7.41
CA PRO A 84 13.34 -14.43 -7.99
C PRO A 84 14.53 -14.54 -8.94
N TYR A 85 14.43 -13.94 -10.12
CA TYR A 85 15.54 -13.94 -11.09
C TYR A 85 16.79 -13.18 -10.59
N LEU A 86 16.61 -12.30 -9.59
CA LEU A 86 17.70 -11.62 -8.90
C LEU A 86 17.73 -12.11 -7.46
N ASN A 87 18.80 -12.81 -7.12
CA ASN A 87 19.19 -13.13 -5.74
C ASN A 87 20.23 -12.09 -5.32
N GLU A 88 20.16 -11.58 -4.09
CA GLU A 88 21.23 -10.74 -3.54
C GLU A 88 22.48 -11.63 -3.39
N GLN A 89 23.51 -11.40 -4.22
CA GLN A 89 24.84 -11.99 -4.08
C GLN A 89 25.65 -11.26 -3.02
#